data_AF-A0A3R7YF16-F1
#
_entry.id   AF-A0A3R7YF16-F1
#
_cell.length_a   1.000
_cell.length_b   1.000
_cell.length_c   1.000
_cell.angle_alpha   90.00
_cell.angle_beta   90.00
_cell.angle_gamma   90.00
#
_symmetry.space_group_name_H-M   'P 1'
#
loop_
_entity.id
_entity.type
_entity.pdbx_description
1 polymer ?
#
loop_
_entity_poly.entity_id
_entity_poly.type
_entity_poly.pdbx_seq_one_letter_code
_entity_poly.pdbx_strand_id
1 'polypeptide(L)'
;MASAGGKEDDSKNEESTIRKGERIPRRSPPQFEEASSFSNAISRDGIIGTAMDDKNQYGPVAMMFMLLIVATITGFFIKMIDLIISS
;
A
#
# COMPACT_ATOMS: atom_id res chain seq x y z
N MET A 1 -12.24 -1.64 39.42
CA MET A 1 -13.60 -1.15 39.06
C MET A 1 -13.55 0.37 39.01
N ALA A 2 -13.40 0.94 37.81
CA ALA A 2 -13.75 2.32 37.48
C ALA A 2 -13.78 2.42 35.94
N SER A 3 -14.91 2.88 35.44
CA SER A 3 -15.29 2.97 34.03
C SER A 3 -15.16 4.42 33.55
N ALA A 4 -15.29 4.58 32.23
CA ALA A 4 -15.43 5.80 31.43
C ALA A 4 -14.11 6.53 31.15
N GLY A 5 -13.77 6.92 29.91
CA GLY A 5 -14.57 7.03 28.70
C GLY A 5 -14.30 8.39 28.06
N GLY A 6 -13.95 8.40 26.77
CA GLY A 6 -13.76 9.59 25.92
C GLY A 6 -12.29 10.00 25.77
N LYS A 7 -11.79 10.44 24.61
CA LYS A 7 -12.38 10.72 23.30
C LYS A 7 -11.20 10.97 22.36
N GLU A 8 -11.23 10.44 21.13
CA GLU A 8 -10.33 10.86 20.06
C GLU A 8 -10.64 12.32 19.70
N ASP A 9 -9.62 13.18 19.64
CA ASP A 9 -9.42 14.16 18.58
C ASP A 9 -8.20 15.06 18.82
N ASP A 10 -7.70 15.59 17.71
CA ASP A 10 -6.80 16.74 17.57
C ASP A 10 -5.29 16.51 17.69
N SER A 11 -4.77 16.09 16.53
CA SER A 11 -3.64 16.76 15.88
C SER A 11 -3.60 18.27 16.17
N LYS A 12 -2.77 18.71 17.13
CA LYS A 12 -2.08 20.01 17.09
C LYS A 12 -1.10 20.17 18.25
N ASN A 13 0.16 20.39 17.88
CA ASN A 13 1.22 21.04 18.68
C ASN A 13 1.54 20.41 20.04
N GLU A 14 2.46 19.45 20.06
CA GLU A 14 3.34 19.31 21.22
C GLU A 14 4.80 19.26 20.75
N GLU A 15 5.47 20.39 20.96
CA GLU A 15 6.92 20.51 20.92
C GLU A 15 7.50 19.54 21.97
N SER A 16 7.95 18.37 21.50
CA SER A 16 8.48 17.33 22.39
C SER A 16 9.82 17.77 22.94
N THR A 17 9.86 18.13 24.22
CA THR A 17 11.12 18.24 24.98
C THR A 17 11.67 16.83 25.20
N ILE A 18 12.30 16.25 24.17
CA ILE A 18 12.91 14.92 24.27
C ILE A 18 14.08 15.00 25.24
N ARG A 19 13.94 14.36 26.42
CA ARG A 19 15.04 14.22 27.37
C ARG A 19 16.05 13.22 26.82
N LYS A 20 17.33 13.63 26.85
CA LYS A 20 18.45 12.93 26.23
C LYS A 20 18.58 11.50 26.79
N GLY A 21 18.24 10.48 25.98
CA GLY A 21 18.26 9.07 26.36
C GLY A 21 16.92 8.34 26.24
N GLU A 22 15.83 9.06 25.97
CA GLU A 22 14.51 8.46 25.77
C GLU A 22 14.40 7.91 24.34
N ARG A 23 14.35 6.59 24.24
CA ARG A 23 14.12 5.83 23.01
C ARG A 23 12.92 6.42 22.26
N ILE A 24 13.06 6.62 20.95
CA ILE A 24 11.97 7.11 20.08
C ILE A 24 10.70 6.31 20.41
N PRO A 25 9.58 6.99 20.74
CA PRO A 25 8.30 6.32 20.92
C PRO A 25 7.99 5.48 19.69
N ARG A 26 7.80 4.17 19.90
CA ARG A 26 7.40 3.29 18.79
C ARG A 26 5.99 3.68 18.38
N ARG A 27 5.82 4.11 17.13
CA ARG A 27 4.49 4.20 16.51
C ARG A 27 3.86 2.79 16.53
N SER A 28 2.55 2.71 16.65
CA SER A 28 1.85 1.45 16.42
C SER A 28 2.19 0.95 15.01
N PRO A 29 2.37 -0.37 14.82
CA PRO A 29 2.61 -0.91 13.50
C PRO A 29 1.43 -0.54 12.58
N PRO A 30 1.70 -0.25 11.29
CA PRO A 30 0.63 -0.03 10.32
C PRO A 30 -0.33 -1.23 10.31
N GLN A 31 -1.60 -0.99 9.98
CA GLN A 31 -2.57 -2.07 9.82
C GLN A 31 -2.14 -2.95 8.64
N PHE A 32 -1.60 -4.11 8.94
CA PHE A 32 -1.20 -5.14 7.98
C PHE A 32 -2.15 -6.31 8.13
N GLU A 33 -2.87 -6.65 7.07
CA GLU A 33 -3.77 -7.79 7.09
C GLU A 33 -3.25 -8.92 6.21
N GLU A 34 -2.94 -10.06 6.83
CA GLU A 34 -2.59 -11.26 6.08
C GLU A 34 -3.79 -11.73 5.27
N ALA A 35 -3.52 -12.21 4.06
CA ALA A 35 -4.51 -12.81 3.19
C ALA A 35 -4.11 -14.27 2.93
N SER A 36 -5.10 -15.16 3.01
CA SER A 36 -4.88 -16.61 2.83
C SER A 36 -4.39 -16.99 1.43
N SER A 37 -4.63 -16.14 0.43
CA SER A 37 -4.25 -16.38 -0.97
C SER A 37 -4.15 -15.06 -1.74
N PHE A 38 -3.37 -15.06 -2.82
CA PHE A 38 -3.18 -13.89 -3.69
C PHE A 38 -4.50 -13.35 -4.27
N SER A 39 -5.39 -14.25 -4.71
CA SER A 39 -6.72 -13.87 -5.20
C SER A 39 -7.56 -13.20 -4.11
N ASN A 40 -7.48 -13.72 -2.88
CA ASN A 40 -8.19 -13.17 -1.73
C ASN A 40 -7.64 -11.77 -1.35
N ALA A 41 -6.33 -11.59 -1.42
CA ALA A 41 -5.68 -10.28 -1.26
C ALA A 41 -6.18 -9.26 -2.28
N ILE A 42 -6.24 -9.61 -3.56
CA ILE A 42 -6.77 -8.72 -4.59
C ILE A 42 -8.26 -8.43 -4.38
N SER A 43 -9.07 -9.42 -4.00
CA SER A 43 -10.50 -9.22 -3.77
C SER A 43 -10.79 -8.35 -2.54
N ARG A 44 -9.97 -8.43 -1.49
CA ARG A 44 -10.15 -7.66 -0.24
C ARG A 44 -9.53 -6.25 -0.34
N ASP A 45 -8.29 -6.17 -0.80
CA ASP A 45 -7.48 -4.94 -0.72
C ASP A 45 -7.35 -4.23 -2.09
N GLY A 46 -7.81 -4.87 -3.17
CA GLY A 46 -7.68 -4.38 -4.53
C GLY A 46 -6.27 -4.55 -5.11
N ILE A 47 -6.12 -4.43 -6.43
CA ILE A 47 -4.81 -4.50 -7.09
C ILE A 47 -3.92 -3.32 -6.66
N ILE A 48 -4.50 -2.12 -6.52
CA ILE A 48 -3.78 -0.91 -6.10
C ILE A 48 -3.42 -0.97 -4.60
N GLY A 49 -4.34 -1.42 -3.73
CA GLY A 49 -4.05 -1.52 -2.29
C GLY A 49 -3.10 -2.68 -1.95
N THR A 50 -3.09 -3.74 -2.76
CA THR A 50 -2.11 -4.83 -2.66
C THR A 50 -0.74 -4.37 -3.20
N ALA A 51 -0.67 -3.79 -4.41
CA ALA A 51 0.60 -3.49 -5.07
C ALA A 51 1.25 -2.16 -4.62
N MET A 52 0.47 -1.12 -4.31
CA MET A 52 0.97 0.23 -4.05
C MET A 52 1.05 0.56 -2.56
N ASP A 53 0.02 0.16 -1.80
CA ASP A 53 -0.10 0.46 -0.36
C ASP A 53 0.47 -0.65 0.53
N ASP A 54 0.91 -1.78 -0.04
CA ASP A 54 1.48 -2.94 0.67
C ASP A 54 0.63 -3.42 1.86
N LYS A 55 -0.71 -3.39 1.70
CA LYS A 55 -1.67 -3.72 2.79
C LYS A 55 -1.64 -5.19 3.22
N ASN A 56 -0.98 -6.04 2.44
CA ASN A 56 -0.88 -7.47 2.65
C ASN A 56 0.48 -8.00 2.13
N GLN A 57 0.78 -9.27 2.41
CA GLN A 57 2.06 -9.91 2.03
C GLN A 57 2.32 -10.08 0.53
N TYR A 58 1.35 -9.75 -0.33
CA TYR A 58 1.42 -9.98 -1.76
C TYR A 58 1.85 -8.76 -2.58
N GLY A 59 2.27 -7.66 -1.94
CA GLY A 59 2.77 -6.48 -2.64
C GLY A 59 3.78 -6.79 -3.75
N PRO A 60 4.89 -7.51 -3.49
CA PRO A 60 5.88 -7.85 -4.51
C PRO A 60 5.33 -8.69 -5.67
N VAL A 61 4.41 -9.62 -5.38
CA VAL A 61 3.77 -10.47 -6.40
C VAL A 61 2.82 -9.65 -7.25
N ALA A 62 2.01 -8.78 -6.64
CA ALA A 62 1.09 -7.89 -7.34
C ALA A 62 1.84 -6.90 -8.23
N MET A 63 2.99 -6.36 -7.77
CA MET A 63 3.86 -5.51 -8.57
C MET A 63 4.36 -6.22 -9.83
N MET A 64 4.75 -7.50 -9.75
CA MET A 64 5.22 -8.25 -10.91
C MET A 64 4.13 -8.36 -12.00
N PHE A 65 2.90 -8.69 -11.60
CA PHE A 65 1.78 -8.75 -12.53
C PHE A 65 1.41 -7.36 -13.08
N MET A 66 1.47 -6.32 -12.25
CA MET A 66 1.23 -4.95 -12.69
C MET A 66 2.20 -4.53 -13.79
N LEU A 67 3.49 -4.81 -13.60
CA LEU A 67 4.52 -4.53 -14.61
C LEU A 67 4.28 -5.29 -15.92
N LEU A 68 3.89 -6.57 -15.84
CA LEU A 68 3.57 -7.36 -17.03
C LEU A 68 2.40 -6.76 -17.82
N ILE A 69 1.33 -6.36 -17.13
CA ILE A 69 0.15 -5.76 -17.77
C ILE A 69 0.52 -4.43 -18.43
N VAL A 70 1.24 -3.55 -17.73
CA VAL A 70 1.65 -2.26 -18.29
C VAL A 70 2.58 -2.46 -19.50
N ALA A 71 3.58 -3.34 -19.37
CA ALA A 71 4.52 -3.61 -20.46
C ALA A 71 3.83 -4.19 -21.70
N THR A 72 2.88 -5.10 -21.53
CA THR A 72 2.13 -5.70 -22.64
C THR A 72 1.25 -4.67 -23.35
N ILE A 73 0.53 -3.83 -22.59
CA ILE A 73 -0.30 -2.76 -23.15
C ILE A 73 0.57 -1.76 -23.92
N THR A 74 1.67 -1.28 -23.32
CA THR A 74 2.56 -0.32 -23.99
C THR A 74 3.20 -0.92 -25.25
N GLY A 75 3.71 -2.16 -25.17
CA GLY A 75 4.29 -2.85 -26.32
C GLY A 75 3.26 -3.09 -27.43
N PHE A 76 2.02 -3.42 -27.07
CA PHE A 76 0.91 -3.57 -28.01
C PHE A 76 0.61 -2.26 -28.74
N PHE A 77 0.51 -1.14 -28.03
CA PHE A 77 0.28 0.16 -28.66
C PHE A 77 1.42 0.58 -29.58
N ILE A 78 2.67 0.36 -29.17
CA ILE A 78 3.83 0.62 -30.04
C ILE A 78 3.71 -0.19 -31.33
N LYS A 79 3.37 -1.49 -31.24
CA LYS A 79 3.18 -2.35 -32.41
C LYS A 79 2.01 -1.95 -33.29
N MET A 80 0.90 -1.54 -32.70
CA MET A 80 -0.27 -1.05 -33.45
C MET A 80 0.03 0.25 -34.19
N ILE A 81 0.75 1.18 -33.55
CA ILE A 81 1.17 2.43 -34.18
C ILE A 81 2.15 2.15 -35.33
N ASP A 82 3.14 1.28 -35.12
CA ASP A 82 4.10 0.85 -36.14
C ASP A 82 3.37 0.22 -37.35
N LEU A 83 2.39 -0.65 -37.11
CA LEU A 83 1.57 -1.25 -38.17
C LEU A 83 0.77 -0.22 -38.96
N ILE A 84 0.20 0.79 -38.29
CA ILE A 84 -0.58 1.85 -38.96
C ILE A 84 0.32 2.76 -39.80
N ILE A 85 1.53 3.06 -39.32
CA ILE A 85 2.48 3.94 -40.03
C ILE A 85 3.19 3.20 -41.18
N SER A 86 3.44 1.90 -41.02
CA SER A 86 4.14 1.07 -42.00
C SER A 86 3.21 0.46 -43.06
N SER A 87 1.88 0.64 -42.94
CA SER A 87 0.87 0.27 -43.92
C SER A 87 0.57 1.39 -44.90
#